data_AF-C4XE01-F1
#
_entry.id   AF-C4XE01-F1
#
_cell.length_a   1.000
_cell.length_b   1.000
_cell.length_c   1.000
_cell.angle_alpha   90.00
_cell.angle_beta   90.00
_cell.angle_gamma   90.00
#
_symmetry.space_group_name_H-M   'P 1'
#
loop_
_entity.id
_entity.type
_entity.pdbx_description
1 polymer ?
#
loop_
_entity_poly.entity_id
_entity_poly.type
_entity_poly.pdbx_seq_one_letter_code
_entity_poly.pdbx_strand_id
1 'polypeptide(L)'
;MDLLSEMGIKVLRISIAWSRIFPKGDESKPNQKGLEFYLKLFKELKRRKIKTIVTLCHYEMPLHLALKYNGFNNKKVVKYFLNYAKVVLKYFNKYIDYLVAFNEINSLLHIPFCNGGIYKNQEDLNILYQATHNMLYAYAKVKEIIKNNYNQIQVGSMVLAMPFYTKSAKVEDQILKMEKEWQNLYFTDVLARGVYPKYLDNYFLKII
;
A
#
# COMPACT_ATOMS: atom_id res chain seq x y z
N MET A 1 21.43 14.55 -2.26
CA MET A 1 21.63 13.60 -1.13
C MET A 1 22.38 14.26 0.01
N ASP A 2 23.36 15.12 -0.27
CA ASP A 2 24.14 15.82 0.76
C ASP A 2 23.27 16.75 1.62
N LEU A 3 22.36 17.51 1.01
CA LEU A 3 21.36 18.31 1.74
C LEU A 3 20.55 17.50 2.77
N LEU A 4 20.10 16.28 2.41
CA LEU A 4 19.33 15.43 3.34
C LEU A 4 20.20 15.02 4.54
N SER A 5 21.50 14.77 4.31
CA SER A 5 22.44 14.43 5.37
C SER A 5 22.77 15.62 6.25
N GLU A 6 22.95 16.80 5.66
CA GLU A 6 23.23 18.07 6.36
C GLU A 6 22.07 18.48 7.25
N MET A 7 20.82 18.23 6.81
CA MET A 7 19.61 18.41 7.63
C MET A 7 19.50 17.42 8.80
N GLY A 8 20.42 16.45 8.92
CA GLY A 8 20.42 15.48 10.00
C GLY A 8 19.38 14.36 9.86
N ILE A 9 18.79 14.16 8.67
CA ILE A 9 17.79 13.12 8.42
C ILE A 9 18.40 11.74 8.68
N LYS A 10 17.82 10.99 9.62
CA LYS A 10 18.28 9.64 10.00
C LYS A 10 17.55 8.52 9.28
N VAL A 11 16.30 8.78 8.90
CA VAL A 11 15.43 7.82 8.23
C VAL A 11 14.72 8.54 7.10
N LEU A 12 14.77 7.98 5.90
CA LEU A 12 14.05 8.50 4.74
C LEU A 12 13.03 7.48 4.26
N ARG A 13 11.77 7.91 4.15
CA ARG A 13 10.72 7.13 3.51
C ARG A 13 10.66 7.45 2.02
N ILE A 14 10.73 6.43 1.17
CA ILE A 14 10.70 6.56 -0.29
C ILE A 14 9.80 5.49 -0.91
N SER A 15 9.17 5.78 -2.04
CA SER A 15 8.50 4.75 -2.85
C SER A 15 9.35 4.31 -4.03
N ILE A 16 9.17 3.05 -4.43
CA ILE A 16 9.67 2.54 -5.70
C ILE A 16 8.49 2.56 -6.67
N ALA A 17 8.62 3.29 -7.78
CA ALA A 17 7.60 3.36 -8.80
C ALA A 17 7.52 2.01 -9.52
N TRP A 18 6.39 1.32 -9.38
CA TRP A 18 6.17 0.03 -10.01
C TRP A 18 6.35 0.12 -11.53
N SER A 19 5.81 1.15 -12.17
CA SER A 19 5.98 1.43 -13.61
C SER A 19 7.43 1.64 -14.04
N ARG A 20 8.35 2.02 -13.16
CA ARG A 20 9.78 2.12 -13.50
C ARG A 20 10.43 0.74 -13.60
N ILE A 21 9.99 -0.20 -12.77
CA ILE A 21 10.51 -1.59 -12.73
C ILE A 21 9.78 -2.48 -13.73
N PHE A 22 8.47 -2.32 -13.89
CA PHE A 22 7.62 -3.02 -14.85
C PHE A 22 6.73 -2.00 -15.56
N PRO A 23 7.14 -1.46 -16.72
CA PRO A 23 6.44 -0.37 -17.43
C PRO A 23 4.95 -0.60 -17.67
N LYS A 24 4.57 -1.83 -18.03
CA LYS A 24 3.17 -2.25 -18.18
C LYS A 24 2.66 -2.98 -16.95
N GLY A 25 3.54 -3.52 -16.12
CA GLY A 25 3.21 -4.22 -14.88
C GLY A 25 2.98 -5.71 -15.06
N ASP A 26 2.65 -6.17 -16.28
CA ASP A 26 2.39 -7.57 -16.62
C ASP A 26 3.56 -8.24 -17.37
N GLU A 27 4.71 -7.58 -17.50
CA GLU A 27 5.90 -8.17 -18.12
C GLU A 27 6.54 -9.26 -17.25
N SER A 28 7.19 -10.22 -17.90
CA SER A 28 7.90 -11.32 -17.21
C SER A 28 9.25 -10.91 -16.64
N LYS A 29 9.89 -9.88 -17.21
CA LYS A 29 11.22 -9.41 -16.81
C LYS A 29 11.18 -7.92 -16.42
N PRO A 30 11.92 -7.51 -15.38
CA PRO A 30 11.98 -6.11 -14.98
C PRO A 30 12.82 -5.28 -15.95
N ASN A 31 12.57 -3.98 -15.98
CA ASN A 31 13.40 -2.97 -16.61
C ASN A 31 14.71 -2.76 -15.82
N GLN A 32 15.81 -3.22 -16.40
CA GLN A 32 17.14 -3.18 -15.79
C GLN A 32 17.59 -1.75 -15.43
N LYS A 33 17.35 -0.77 -16.30
CA LYS A 33 17.70 0.64 -16.02
C LYS A 33 16.93 1.20 -14.81
N GLY A 34 15.69 0.74 -14.62
CA GLY A 34 14.88 1.09 -13.45
C GLY A 34 15.49 0.56 -12.15
N LEU A 35 15.98 -0.67 -12.17
CA LEU A 35 16.65 -1.29 -11.01
C LEU A 35 17.97 -0.58 -10.67
N GLU A 36 18.77 -0.24 -11.67
CA GLU A 36 20.05 0.47 -11.50
C GLU A 36 19.88 1.85 -10.88
N PHE A 37 18.83 2.58 -11.27
CA PHE A 37 18.49 3.87 -10.67
C PHE A 37 18.26 3.75 -9.16
N TYR A 38 17.38 2.84 -8.74
CA TYR A 38 17.09 2.65 -7.31
C TYR A 38 18.29 2.07 -6.56
N LEU A 39 19.09 1.21 -7.19
CA LEU A 39 20.32 0.70 -6.58
C LEU A 39 21.30 1.84 -6.27
N LYS A 40 21.49 2.78 -7.21
CA LYS A 40 22.34 3.96 -7.00
C LYS A 40 21.80 4.81 -5.86
N LEU A 41 20.49 5.07 -5.83
CA LEU A 41 19.82 5.81 -4.75
C LEU A 41 20.06 5.15 -3.39
N PHE A 42 19.80 3.85 -3.27
CA PHE A 42 19.96 3.11 -2.02
C PHE A 42 21.42 3.04 -1.54
N LYS A 43 22.37 2.88 -2.46
CA LYS A 43 23.81 2.95 -2.13
C LYS A 43 24.20 4.32 -1.57
N GLU A 44 23.70 5.41 -2.15
CA GLU A 44 23.98 6.77 -1.66
C GLU A 44 23.38 7.04 -0.27
N LEU A 45 22.16 6.54 0.00
CA LEU A 45 21.54 6.63 1.34
C LEU A 45 22.33 5.82 2.37
N LYS A 46 22.71 4.59 2.03
CA LYS A 46 23.52 3.72 2.90
C LYS A 46 24.89 4.31 3.21
N ARG A 47 25.57 4.91 2.23
CA ARG A 47 26.85 5.60 2.43
C ARG A 47 26.78 6.72 3.48
N ARG A 48 25.62 7.38 3.56
CA ARG A 48 25.34 8.46 4.53
C ARG A 48 24.72 7.95 5.83
N LYS A 49 24.63 6.63 6.03
CA LYS A 49 24.01 5.99 7.20
C LYS A 49 22.55 6.41 7.41
N ILE A 50 21.83 6.72 6.33
CA ILE A 50 20.40 7.02 6.35
C ILE A 50 19.64 5.70 6.18
N LYS A 51 18.82 5.35 7.18
CA LYS A 51 17.93 4.17 7.10
C LYS A 51 16.78 4.44 6.14
N THR A 52 16.18 3.37 5.60
CA THR A 52 15.10 3.51 4.63
C THR A 52 13.80 2.87 5.09
N ILE A 53 12.69 3.58 4.81
CA ILE A 53 11.34 3.00 4.80
C ILE A 53 10.90 2.93 3.34
N VAL A 54 10.86 1.74 2.77
CA VAL A 54 10.50 1.56 1.35
C VAL A 54 9.01 1.27 1.22
N THR A 55 8.32 2.06 0.39
CA THR A 55 6.93 1.83 0.02
C THR A 55 6.84 1.20 -1.38
N LEU A 56 6.10 0.09 -1.53
CA LEU A 56 6.00 -0.61 -2.82
C LEU A 56 4.98 0.03 -3.78
N CYS A 57 3.86 0.52 -3.25
CA CYS A 57 2.81 1.20 -4.01
C CYS A 57 2.34 2.46 -3.27
N HIS A 58 2.45 3.59 -3.93
CA HIS A 58 2.08 4.93 -3.50
C HIS A 58 1.32 5.66 -4.62
N TYR A 59 0.18 5.09 -5.00
CA TYR A 59 -0.77 5.63 -5.98
C TYR A 59 -0.30 5.64 -7.45
N GLU A 60 0.80 4.96 -7.76
CA GLU A 60 1.50 5.04 -9.03
C GLU A 60 1.63 3.67 -9.74
N MET A 61 0.56 2.85 -9.69
CA MET A 61 0.56 1.60 -10.45
C MET A 61 0.69 1.85 -11.97
N PRO A 62 1.26 0.91 -12.74
CA PRO A 62 1.33 1.05 -14.20
C PRO A 62 -0.04 1.30 -14.81
N LEU A 63 -0.18 2.37 -15.61
CA LEU A 63 -1.45 2.76 -16.24
C LEU A 63 -2.08 1.61 -17.05
N HIS A 64 -1.25 0.80 -17.70
CA HIS A 64 -1.69 -0.40 -18.42
C HIS A 64 -2.48 -1.37 -17.53
N LEU A 65 -2.09 -1.56 -16.27
CA LEU A 65 -2.82 -2.42 -15.35
C LEU A 65 -4.21 -1.86 -15.01
N ALA A 66 -4.30 -0.55 -14.79
CA ALA A 66 -5.57 0.12 -14.54
C ALA A 66 -6.52 -0.03 -15.75
N LEU A 67 -6.05 0.31 -16.96
CA LEU A 67 -6.88 0.29 -18.15
C LEU A 67 -7.29 -1.13 -18.58
N LYS A 68 -6.36 -2.10 -18.54
CA LYS A 68 -6.59 -3.46 -19.06
C LYS A 68 -7.27 -4.38 -18.05
N TYR A 69 -6.99 -4.22 -16.75
CA TYR A 69 -7.45 -5.14 -15.72
C TYR A 69 -8.38 -4.49 -14.69
N ASN A 70 -8.67 -3.20 -14.79
CA ASN A 70 -9.35 -2.44 -13.73
C ASN A 70 -8.60 -2.50 -12.38
N GLY A 71 -7.27 -2.50 -12.45
CA GLY A 71 -6.39 -2.44 -11.28
C GLY A 71 -6.59 -3.60 -10.30
N PHE A 72 -6.54 -3.30 -9.01
CA PHE A 72 -6.64 -4.30 -7.95
C PHE A 72 -8.01 -4.96 -7.83
N ASN A 73 -9.04 -4.55 -8.57
CA ASN A 73 -10.28 -5.32 -8.65
C ASN A 73 -10.03 -6.71 -9.27
N ASN A 74 -9.00 -6.84 -10.12
CA ASN A 74 -8.67 -8.10 -10.77
C ASN A 74 -7.55 -8.86 -10.04
N LYS A 75 -7.83 -10.11 -9.64
CA LYS A 75 -6.87 -11.00 -8.95
C LYS A 75 -5.56 -11.24 -9.73
N LYS A 76 -5.52 -11.04 -11.05
CA LYS A 76 -4.27 -11.09 -11.83
C LYS A 76 -3.30 -9.97 -11.42
N VAL A 77 -3.81 -8.78 -11.11
CA VAL A 77 -2.99 -7.63 -10.69
C VAL A 77 -2.30 -7.90 -9.35
N VAL A 78 -2.94 -8.64 -8.44
CA VAL A 78 -2.28 -9.13 -7.22
C VAL A 78 -1.05 -9.98 -7.56
N LYS A 79 -1.16 -10.91 -8.52
CA LYS A 79 -0.02 -11.76 -8.93
C LYS A 79 1.12 -10.92 -9.52
N TYR A 80 0.79 -9.93 -10.34
CA TYR A 80 1.77 -9.00 -10.92
C TYR A 80 2.45 -8.15 -9.85
N PHE A 81 1.69 -7.64 -8.88
CA PHE A 81 2.22 -6.91 -7.73
C PHE A 81 3.18 -7.77 -6.90
N LEU A 82 2.83 -9.04 -6.64
CA LEU A 82 3.70 -9.96 -5.91
C LEU A 82 4.97 -10.30 -6.69
N ASN A 83 4.91 -10.40 -8.03
CA ASN A 83 6.11 -10.54 -8.85
C ASN A 83 7.03 -9.33 -8.71
N TYR A 84 6.46 -8.13 -8.81
CA TYR A 84 7.17 -6.87 -8.61
C TYR A 84 7.81 -6.79 -7.21
N ALA A 85 7.05 -7.08 -6.14
CA ALA A 85 7.54 -7.09 -4.77
C ALA A 85 8.70 -8.08 -4.58
N LYS A 86 8.60 -9.29 -5.16
CA LYS A 86 9.69 -10.28 -5.13
C LYS A 86 10.96 -9.79 -5.80
N VAL A 87 10.84 -9.11 -6.94
CA VAL A 87 11.99 -8.50 -7.63
C VAL A 87 12.61 -7.40 -6.76
N VAL A 88 11.81 -6.48 -6.24
CA VAL A 88 12.29 -5.41 -5.34
C VAL A 88 13.03 -5.99 -4.14
N LEU A 89 12.44 -6.97 -3.45
CA LEU A 89 13.06 -7.63 -2.30
C LEU A 89 14.37 -8.33 -2.68
N LYS A 90 14.38 -9.09 -3.79
CA LYS A 90 15.57 -9.79 -4.27
C LYS A 90 16.74 -8.83 -4.52
N TYR A 91 16.48 -7.69 -5.15
CA TYR A 91 17.53 -6.73 -5.53
C TYR A 91 17.94 -5.80 -4.39
N PHE A 92 17.01 -5.41 -3.51
CA PHE A 92 17.22 -4.29 -2.59
C PHE A 92 17.18 -4.66 -1.11
N ASN A 93 16.93 -5.92 -0.72
CA ASN A 93 16.80 -6.33 0.69
C ASN A 93 17.92 -5.82 1.64
N LYS A 94 19.17 -5.69 1.17
CA LYS A 94 20.31 -5.21 1.98
C LYS A 94 20.29 -3.70 2.28
N TYR A 95 19.32 -2.99 1.73
CA TYR A 95 19.16 -1.54 1.83
C TYR A 95 17.81 -1.13 2.42
N ILE A 96 16.92 -2.09 2.70
CA ILE A 96 15.58 -1.85 3.23
C ILE A 96 15.60 -2.16 4.72
N ASP A 97 15.38 -1.16 5.57
CA ASP A 97 15.22 -1.37 7.01
C ASP A 97 13.75 -1.67 7.36
N TYR A 98 12.83 -0.89 6.77
CA TYR A 98 11.39 -1.03 6.94
C TYR A 98 10.70 -1.07 5.59
N LEU A 99 9.61 -1.84 5.49
CA LEU A 99 8.80 -1.93 4.27
C LEU A 99 7.32 -1.70 4.54
N VAL A 100 6.70 -0.88 3.70
CA VAL A 100 5.25 -0.65 3.65
C VAL A 100 4.75 -1.08 2.27
N ALA A 101 3.83 -2.04 2.18
CA ALA A 101 3.39 -2.51 0.86
C ALA A 101 2.53 -1.44 0.12
N PHE A 102 1.61 -0.80 0.84
CA PHE A 102 0.70 0.19 0.28
C PHE A 102 0.69 1.44 1.16
N ASN A 103 0.83 2.61 0.54
CA ASN A 103 0.51 3.88 1.17
C ASN A 103 -1.01 3.99 1.32
N GLU A 104 -1.49 4.28 2.53
CA GLU A 104 -2.90 4.61 2.83
C GLU A 104 -3.90 3.71 2.09
N ILE A 105 -3.91 2.42 2.43
CA ILE A 105 -4.71 1.42 1.70
C ILE A 105 -6.21 1.75 1.64
N ASN A 106 -6.73 2.48 2.63
CA ASN A 106 -8.12 2.91 2.70
C ASN A 106 -8.45 4.12 1.80
N SER A 107 -7.45 4.87 1.34
CA SER A 107 -7.65 5.97 0.38
C SER A 107 -8.22 5.48 -0.95
N LEU A 108 -8.23 4.17 -1.21
CA LEU A 108 -8.98 3.57 -2.31
C LEU A 108 -10.46 3.98 -2.33
N LEU A 109 -11.09 4.13 -1.16
CA LEU A 109 -12.49 4.55 -1.07
C LEU A 109 -12.70 6.03 -1.42
N HIS A 110 -11.63 6.83 -1.48
CA HIS A 110 -11.69 8.27 -1.76
C HIS A 110 -11.15 8.62 -3.14
N ILE A 111 -10.10 7.93 -3.59
CA ILE A 111 -9.42 8.15 -4.87
C ILE A 111 -9.16 6.81 -5.59
N PRO A 112 -10.22 6.12 -6.07
CA PRO A 112 -10.16 4.74 -6.57
C PRO A 112 -9.14 4.53 -7.69
N PHE A 113 -9.10 5.44 -8.66
CA PHE A 113 -8.19 5.34 -9.80
C PHE A 113 -6.72 5.42 -9.36
N CYS A 114 -6.36 6.41 -8.54
CA CYS A 114 -4.98 6.61 -8.10
C CYS A 114 -4.51 5.47 -7.19
N ASN A 115 -5.30 5.10 -6.18
CA ASN A 115 -4.86 4.15 -5.17
C ASN A 115 -4.87 2.69 -5.67
N GLY A 116 -5.95 2.28 -6.32
CA GLY A 116 -6.15 0.89 -6.72
C GLY A 116 -6.14 0.64 -8.22
N GLY A 117 -6.01 1.68 -9.06
CA GLY A 117 -6.15 1.55 -10.50
C GLY A 117 -7.57 1.24 -10.94
N ILE A 118 -8.59 1.61 -10.15
CA ILE A 118 -9.99 1.41 -10.50
C ILE A 118 -10.34 2.44 -11.57
N TYR A 119 -10.38 1.98 -12.82
CA TYR A 119 -10.66 2.83 -13.98
C TYR A 119 -12.15 2.89 -14.28
N LYS A 120 -12.85 1.75 -14.16
CA LYS A 120 -14.29 1.60 -14.39
C LYS A 120 -15.04 1.46 -13.07
N ASN A 121 -16.23 2.06 -13.01
CA ASN A 121 -17.17 1.93 -11.89
C ASN A 121 -16.58 2.39 -10.55
N GLN A 122 -15.97 3.58 -10.53
CA GLN A 122 -15.27 4.12 -9.36
C GLN A 122 -16.20 4.45 -8.18
N GLU A 123 -17.51 4.51 -8.40
CA GLU A 123 -18.52 4.76 -7.37
C GLU A 123 -19.13 3.46 -6.80
N ASP A 124 -18.85 2.30 -7.42
CA ASP A 124 -19.41 1.02 -6.99
C ASP A 124 -18.65 0.46 -5.80
N LEU A 125 -19.26 0.52 -4.62
CA LEU A 125 -18.66 0.07 -3.37
C LEU A 125 -18.29 -1.42 -3.38
N ASN A 126 -19.01 -2.27 -4.10
CA ASN A 126 -18.65 -3.70 -4.21
C ASN A 126 -17.31 -3.86 -4.92
N ILE A 127 -17.08 -3.09 -5.99
CA ILE A 127 -15.79 -3.07 -6.71
C ILE A 127 -14.69 -2.50 -5.82
N LEU A 128 -14.95 -1.41 -5.08
CA LEU A 128 -13.96 -0.79 -4.21
C LEU A 128 -13.55 -1.70 -3.05
N TYR A 129 -14.50 -2.34 -2.38
CA TYR A 129 -14.20 -3.27 -1.28
C TYR A 129 -13.58 -4.57 -1.79
N GLN A 130 -13.95 -5.06 -2.98
CA GLN A 130 -13.28 -6.21 -3.60
C GLN A 130 -11.82 -5.90 -3.95
N ALA A 131 -11.54 -4.71 -4.48
CA ALA A 131 -10.18 -4.25 -4.73
C ALA A 131 -9.39 -4.03 -3.43
N THR A 132 -10.01 -3.44 -2.40
CA THR A 132 -9.44 -3.32 -1.05
C THR A 132 -9.02 -4.68 -0.51
N HIS A 133 -9.90 -5.68 -0.60
CA HIS A 133 -9.61 -7.05 -0.16
C HIS A 133 -8.39 -7.63 -0.89
N ASN A 134 -8.32 -7.47 -2.21
CA ASN A 134 -7.20 -7.93 -3.01
C ASN A 134 -5.87 -7.24 -2.59
N MET A 135 -5.90 -5.96 -2.25
CA MET A 135 -4.73 -5.23 -1.73
C MET A 135 -4.33 -5.72 -0.32
N LEU A 136 -5.29 -5.93 0.59
CA LEU A 136 -5.03 -6.47 1.93
C LEU A 136 -4.42 -7.87 1.85
N TYR A 137 -4.93 -8.71 0.96
CA TYR A 137 -4.36 -10.03 0.67
C TYR A 137 -2.94 -9.92 0.09
N ALA A 138 -2.71 -9.00 -0.84
CA ALA A 138 -1.38 -8.75 -1.40
C ALA A 138 -0.38 -8.30 -0.32
N TYR A 139 -0.81 -7.43 0.60
CA TYR A 139 -0.02 -7.02 1.77
C TYR A 139 0.35 -8.23 2.64
N ALA A 140 -0.63 -9.07 2.99
CA ALA A 140 -0.39 -10.26 3.80
C ALA A 140 0.63 -11.20 3.14
N LYS A 141 0.55 -11.37 1.81
CA LYS A 141 1.53 -12.15 1.04
C LYS A 141 2.92 -11.54 0.98
N VAL A 142 3.04 -10.21 0.88
CA VAL A 142 4.35 -9.54 1.01
C VAL A 142 4.94 -9.74 2.41
N LYS A 143 4.12 -9.59 3.46
CA LYS A 143 4.52 -9.83 4.85
C LYS A 143 5.02 -11.27 5.06
N GLU A 144 4.31 -12.25 4.51
CA GLU A 144 4.70 -13.67 4.52
C GLU A 144 6.05 -13.90 3.82
N ILE A 145 6.25 -13.34 2.63
CA ILE A 145 7.53 -13.45 1.88
C ILE A 145 8.69 -12.88 2.71
N ILE A 146 8.50 -11.71 3.32
CA ILE A 146 9.53 -11.05 4.13
C ILE A 146 9.84 -11.86 5.38
N LYS A 147 8.81 -12.30 6.12
CA LYS A 147 8.98 -13.12 7.32
C LYS A 147 9.79 -14.39 7.03
N ASN A 148 9.54 -15.03 5.89
CA ASN A 148 10.16 -16.32 5.55
C ASN A 148 11.57 -16.19 4.96
N ASN A 149 11.93 -15.06 4.35
CA ASN A 149 13.16 -14.95 3.54
C ASN A 149 14.06 -13.75 3.91
N TYR A 150 13.53 -12.72 4.56
CA TYR A 150 14.19 -11.43 4.78
C TYR A 150 13.90 -10.90 6.19
N ASN A 151 14.22 -11.69 7.22
CA ASN A 151 13.89 -11.42 8.62
C ASN A 151 14.44 -10.09 9.19
N GLN A 152 15.44 -9.49 8.53
CA GLN A 152 16.00 -8.20 8.91
C GLN A 152 15.07 -7.02 8.57
N ILE A 153 14.10 -7.22 7.66
CA ILE A 153 13.18 -6.16 7.22
C ILE A 153 11.95 -6.16 8.11
N GLN A 154 11.67 -5.02 8.75
CA GLN A 154 10.42 -4.84 9.50
C GLN A 154 9.29 -4.42 8.57
N VAL A 155 8.13 -5.08 8.67
CA VAL A 155 6.95 -4.78 7.84
C VAL A 155 5.99 -3.89 8.61
N GLY A 156 5.69 -2.71 8.06
CA GLY A 156 4.69 -1.78 8.56
C GLY A 156 3.49 -1.67 7.64
N SER A 157 2.42 -1.07 8.17
CA SER A 157 1.22 -0.69 7.44
C SER A 157 1.03 0.83 7.48
N MET A 158 0.23 1.36 6.56
CA MET A 158 -0.18 2.76 6.57
C MET A 158 -1.64 2.89 6.18
N VAL A 159 -2.36 3.68 6.97
CA VAL A 159 -3.79 4.00 6.78
C VAL A 159 -3.91 5.52 6.94
N LEU A 160 -4.69 6.15 6.05
CA LEU A 160 -5.09 7.54 6.21
C LEU A 160 -6.19 7.57 7.27
N ALA A 161 -5.90 8.08 8.45
CA ALA A 161 -6.90 8.20 9.51
C ALA A 161 -6.90 9.63 10.03
N MET A 162 -8.10 10.18 10.21
CA MET A 162 -8.32 11.45 10.88
C MET A 162 -9.31 11.23 12.02
N PRO A 163 -9.11 11.89 13.17
CA PRO A 163 -10.08 11.81 14.26
C PRO A 163 -11.41 12.40 13.81
N PHE A 164 -12.51 11.70 14.11
CA PHE A 164 -13.85 12.18 13.85
C PHE A 164 -14.40 12.94 15.08
N TYR A 165 -14.70 14.23 14.88
CA TYR A 165 -15.25 15.10 15.92
C TYR A 165 -16.74 15.35 15.68
N THR A 166 -17.55 15.22 16.72
CA THR A 166 -18.99 15.45 16.68
C THR A 166 -19.31 16.93 16.82
N LYS A 167 -20.37 17.38 16.15
CA LYS A 167 -20.91 18.74 16.30
C LYS A 167 -21.48 18.97 17.70
N SER A 168 -22.07 17.95 18.33
CA SER A 168 -22.66 18.05 19.67
C SER A 168 -22.49 16.77 20.50
N ALA A 169 -22.89 16.84 21.77
CA ALA A 169 -22.91 15.71 22.70
C ALA A 169 -24.18 14.84 22.58
N LYS A 170 -25.06 15.11 21.61
CA LYS A 170 -26.26 14.30 21.37
C LYS A 170 -25.89 12.85 21.09
N VAL A 171 -26.75 11.92 21.54
CA VAL A 171 -26.51 10.49 21.42
C VAL A 171 -26.36 10.08 19.95
N GLU A 172 -27.17 10.65 19.07
CA GLU A 172 -27.15 10.36 17.63
C GLU A 172 -25.81 10.76 17.00
N ASP A 173 -25.26 11.91 17.40
CA ASP A 173 -23.94 12.38 16.94
C ASP A 173 -22.83 11.44 17.43
N GLN A 174 -22.90 10.95 18.68
CA GLN A 174 -21.91 10.01 19.23
C GLN A 174 -21.96 8.64 18.55
N ILE A 175 -23.17 8.14 18.23
CA ILE A 175 -23.35 6.90 17.48
C ILE A 175 -22.75 7.06 16.08
N LEU A 176 -23.06 8.15 15.37
CA LEU A 176 -22.50 8.41 14.04
C LEU A 176 -20.97 8.49 14.06
N LYS A 177 -20.38 9.13 15.08
CA LYS A 177 -18.92 9.14 15.28
C LYS A 177 -18.38 7.73 15.43
N MET A 178 -18.98 6.90 16.27
CA MET A 178 -18.55 5.50 16.46
C MET A 178 -18.58 4.73 15.13
N GLU A 179 -19.65 4.87 14.35
CA GLU A 179 -19.77 4.22 13.03
C GLU A 179 -18.69 4.70 12.04
N LYS A 180 -18.37 5.99 12.04
CA LYS A 180 -17.30 6.56 11.20
C LYS A 180 -15.91 6.10 11.63
N GLU A 181 -15.65 6.04 12.93
CA GLU A 181 -14.39 5.50 13.47
C GLU A 181 -14.23 4.02 13.13
N TRP A 182 -15.30 3.22 13.17
CA TRP A 182 -15.24 1.83 12.72
C TRP A 182 -14.81 1.69 11.26
N GLN A 183 -15.27 2.59 10.37
CA GLN A 183 -14.83 2.61 8.97
C GLN A 183 -13.31 2.88 8.86
N ASN A 184 -12.74 3.74 9.72
CA ASN A 184 -11.30 3.97 9.79
C ASN A 184 -10.54 2.74 10.35
N LEU A 185 -11.01 2.22 11.49
CA LEU A 185 -10.36 1.14 12.23
C LEU A 185 -10.39 -0.19 11.48
N TYR A 186 -11.35 -0.40 10.59
CA TYR A 186 -11.49 -1.64 9.82
C TYR A 186 -10.18 -2.06 9.14
N PHE A 187 -9.49 -1.12 8.51
CA PHE A 187 -8.26 -1.40 7.77
C PHE A 187 -7.08 -1.68 8.71
N THR A 188 -6.92 -0.90 9.77
CA THR A 188 -5.84 -1.10 10.75
C THR A 188 -6.00 -2.42 11.49
N ASP A 189 -7.22 -2.77 11.89
CA ASP A 189 -7.52 -4.04 12.57
C ASP A 189 -7.20 -5.24 11.68
N VAL A 190 -7.54 -5.21 10.39
CA VAL A 190 -7.15 -6.29 9.46
C VAL A 190 -5.63 -6.38 9.32
N LEU A 191 -4.94 -5.25 9.15
CA LEU A 191 -3.49 -5.22 8.96
C LEU A 191 -2.71 -5.68 10.21
N ALA A 192 -3.25 -5.40 11.39
CA ALA A 192 -2.64 -5.71 12.68
C ALA A 192 -3.00 -7.13 13.17
N ARG A 193 -4.28 -7.50 13.12
CA ARG A 193 -4.82 -8.74 13.69
C ARG A 193 -4.97 -9.87 12.67
N GLY A 194 -4.97 -9.57 11.38
CA GLY A 194 -5.09 -10.57 10.31
C GLY A 194 -6.50 -11.15 10.15
N VAL A 195 -7.51 -10.54 10.77
CA VAL A 195 -8.92 -10.96 10.69
C VAL A 195 -9.80 -9.77 10.35
N TYR A 196 -10.85 -10.00 9.58
CA TYR A 196 -11.87 -8.98 9.32
C TYR A 196 -12.72 -8.76 10.57
N PRO A 197 -12.81 -7.52 11.09
CA PRO A 197 -13.64 -7.24 12.23
C PRO A 197 -15.13 -7.22 11.85
N LYS A 198 -15.98 -7.70 12.75
CA LYS A 198 -17.42 -7.91 12.50
C LYS A 198 -18.29 -6.65 12.64
N TYR A 199 -17.74 -5.56 13.18
CA TYR A 199 -18.52 -4.35 13.46
C TYR A 199 -18.98 -3.63 12.18
N LEU A 200 -18.46 -3.98 11.00
CA LEU A 200 -18.95 -3.50 9.70
C LEU A 200 -19.87 -4.49 8.97
N ASP A 201 -20.19 -5.66 9.52
CA ASP A 201 -21.05 -6.66 8.85
C ASP A 201 -22.42 -6.05 8.48
N ASN A 202 -23.04 -5.34 9.41
CA ASN A 202 -24.30 -4.63 9.19
C ASN A 202 -24.17 -3.48 8.18
N TYR A 203 -23.00 -2.85 8.09
CA TYR A 203 -22.74 -1.82 7.09
C TYR A 203 -22.67 -2.45 5.70
N PHE A 204 -22.00 -3.60 5.55
CA PHE A 204 -21.91 -4.31 4.27
C PHE A 204 -23.27 -4.79 3.77
N LEU A 205 -24.17 -5.24 4.67
CA LEU A 205 -25.53 -5.61 4.28
C LEU A 205 -26.38 -4.46 3.73
N LYS A 206 -26.02 -3.19 4.03
CA LYS A 206 -26.76 -2.01 3.57
C LYS A 206 -26.27 -1.46 2.23
N ILE A 207 -25.09 -1.88 1.77
CA ILE A 207 -24.46 -1.36 0.54
C ILE A 207 -24.46 -2.36 -0.62
N ILE A 208 -24.96 -3.59 -0.38
CA ILE A 208 -25.25 -4.62 -1.38
C ILE A 208 -26.69 -4.42 -1.84
#